data_AF-V4U0N5-F1
#
_entry.id   AF-V4U0N5-F1
#
_cell.length_a   1.000
_cell.length_b   1.000
_cell.length_c   1.000
_cell.angle_alpha   90.00
_cell.angle_beta   90.00
_cell.angle_gamma   90.00
#
_symmetry.space_group_name_H-M   'P 1'
#
loop_
_entity.id
_entity.type
_entity.pdbx_description
1 polymer ?
#
loop_
_entity_poly.entity_id
_entity_poly.type
_entity_poly.pdbx_seq_one_letter_code
_entity_poly.pdbx_strand_id
1 'polypeptide(L)'
;MHIIHITAEMAPIAKVGGLGDVVTGLARACLSRGHTVDIMLPFYECIQKQEISDLALITTYNSYHDGNWVATNAYHGVVSSIPVIFIEPSNQFFKGKNVYGGSYNELEAYLFFSRACLEWMQVTGVQPDIIHVHEWQIGALPLLYWDMYQSLSLKKPRIVLTIHNMEHYGECRQEQLSKCGLDGSIYASVEKAIDDRTIGHNPERLSLLKGGIVYSNAVVTVSPTYLKETLCSGWLASVLITHRDKYFGILNGIDTVIWNPATDAFLPAKFHAQKPEGKKICKYYIQKGLGLKSEGTVPLVVCITRLVAQKGLHLITHTIKRAEELGGQMILLGNSPVHWVQKDFEDLANLVMSCRLLKNLSPKASSTPFGGVKASWL
;
A
#
# COMPACT_ATOMS: atom_id res chain seq x y z
N MET A 1 -10.14 21.75 3.43
CA MET A 1 -10.26 21.02 2.15
C MET A 1 -11.00 19.73 2.41
N HIS A 2 -11.74 19.26 1.41
CA HIS A 2 -12.28 17.92 1.31
C HIS A 2 -11.36 17.05 0.44
N ILE A 3 -10.85 15.96 1.01
CA ILE A 3 -9.88 15.07 0.38
C ILE A 3 -10.50 13.68 0.33
N ILE A 4 -10.56 13.07 -0.85
CA ILE A 4 -10.96 11.68 -1.00
C ILE A 4 -9.75 10.86 -1.42
N HIS A 5 -9.30 9.95 -0.56
CA HIS A 5 -8.30 8.95 -0.92
C HIS A 5 -8.98 7.78 -1.61
N ILE A 6 -8.44 7.33 -2.74
CA ILE A 6 -8.93 6.15 -3.46
C ILE A 6 -7.78 5.15 -3.54
N THR A 7 -7.98 3.96 -2.99
CA THR A 7 -6.90 3.00 -2.72
C THR A 7 -7.41 1.56 -2.82
N ALA A 8 -6.48 0.62 -3.03
CA ALA A 8 -6.74 -0.81 -2.90
C ALA A 8 -6.58 -1.32 -1.45
N GLU A 9 -5.82 -0.61 -0.61
CA GLU A 9 -5.52 -1.03 0.76
C GLU A 9 -5.85 0.04 1.79
N MET A 10 -6.36 -0.41 2.93
CA MET A 10 -6.58 0.38 4.15
C MET A 10 -6.43 -0.49 5.39
N ALA A 11 -5.62 -0.05 6.36
CA ALA A 11 -5.50 -0.74 7.63
C ALA A 11 -6.66 -0.36 8.59
N PRO A 12 -7.21 -1.30 9.38
CA PRO A 12 -6.81 -2.72 9.47
C PRO A 12 -7.57 -3.66 8.52
N ILE A 13 -8.56 -3.18 7.78
CA ILE A 13 -9.59 -4.02 7.14
C ILE A 13 -9.19 -4.66 5.81
N ALA A 14 -8.32 -4.02 5.03
CA ALA A 14 -7.83 -4.49 3.74
C ALA A 14 -6.33 -4.19 3.64
N LYS A 15 -5.53 -4.94 4.41
CA LYS A 15 -4.09 -4.71 4.53
C LYS A 15 -3.30 -5.92 4.04
N VAL A 16 -2.43 -5.69 3.06
CA VAL A 16 -1.46 -6.69 2.57
C VAL A 16 -0.03 -6.23 2.82
N GLY A 17 0.25 -4.95 2.57
CA GLY A 17 1.55 -4.33 2.74
C GLY A 17 1.52 -3.08 3.62
N GLY A 18 2.51 -2.21 3.40
CA GLY A 18 2.61 -0.93 4.10
C GLY A 18 1.65 0.15 3.56
N LEU A 19 1.09 -0.04 2.36
CA LEU A 19 0.18 0.94 1.75
C LEU A 19 -1.02 1.22 2.66
N GLY A 20 -1.66 0.16 3.18
CA GLY A 20 -2.82 0.31 4.07
C GLY A 20 -2.50 1.10 5.35
N ASP A 21 -1.30 0.96 5.92
CA ASP A 21 -0.88 1.76 7.09
C ASP A 21 -0.65 3.22 6.70
N VAL A 22 -0.05 3.47 5.53
CA VAL A 22 0.21 4.83 5.05
C VAL A 22 -1.10 5.57 4.79
N VAL A 23 -2.06 4.95 4.09
CA VAL A 23 -3.36 5.60 3.80
C VAL A 23 -4.10 5.93 5.10
N THR A 24 -4.20 4.98 6.03
CA THR A 24 -4.87 5.20 7.32
C THR A 24 -4.17 6.30 8.13
N GLY A 25 -2.83 6.28 8.21
CA GLY A 25 -2.05 7.30 8.93
C GLY A 25 -2.15 8.69 8.29
N LEU A 26 -2.08 8.77 6.97
CA LEU A 26 -2.20 10.03 6.22
C LEU A 26 -3.59 10.64 6.36
N ALA A 27 -4.64 9.84 6.18
CA ALA A 27 -6.02 10.30 6.33
C ALA A 27 -6.28 10.83 7.75
N ARG A 28 -5.79 10.13 8.78
CA ARG A 28 -5.87 10.62 10.17
C ARG A 28 -5.09 11.92 10.38
N ALA A 29 -3.90 12.04 9.82
CA ALA A 29 -3.12 13.27 9.92
C ALA A 29 -3.85 14.46 9.26
N CYS A 30 -4.51 14.24 8.11
CA CYS A 30 -5.33 15.25 7.45
C CYS A 30 -6.58 15.63 8.28
N LEU A 31 -7.29 14.65 8.86
CA LEU A 31 -8.41 14.89 9.77
C LEU A 31 -7.99 15.74 10.98
N SER A 32 -6.87 15.38 11.63
CA SER A 32 -6.30 16.12 12.77
C SER A 32 -5.90 17.56 12.42
N ARG A 33 -5.72 17.88 11.14
CA ARG A 33 -5.46 19.23 10.64
C ARG A 33 -6.73 19.99 10.22
N GLY A 34 -7.91 19.45 10.52
CA GLY A 34 -9.20 20.08 10.23
C GLY A 34 -9.65 19.94 8.78
N HIS A 35 -9.13 18.95 8.04
CA HIS A 35 -9.65 18.61 6.71
C HIS A 35 -10.79 17.61 6.82
N THR A 36 -11.73 17.65 5.87
CA THR A 36 -12.71 16.58 5.67
C THR A 36 -12.04 15.51 4.83
N VAL A 37 -12.07 14.26 5.29
CA VAL A 37 -11.39 13.15 4.62
C VAL A 37 -12.29 11.95 4.53
N ASP A 38 -12.44 11.40 3.33
CA ASP A 38 -13.04 10.09 3.10
C ASP A 38 -12.04 9.16 2.40
N ILE A 39 -12.21 7.86 2.59
CA ILE A 39 -11.49 6.83 1.84
C ILE A 39 -12.49 6.06 1.00
N MET A 40 -12.29 5.96 -0.32
CA MET A 40 -13.01 5.00 -1.15
C MET A 40 -12.18 3.73 -1.27
N LEU A 41 -12.81 2.60 -0.95
CA LEU A 41 -12.18 1.27 -0.93
C LEU A 41 -13.09 0.26 -1.64
N PRO A 42 -12.55 -0.71 -2.41
CA PRO A 42 -13.36 -1.83 -2.88
C PRO A 42 -13.93 -2.60 -1.69
N PHE A 43 -15.21 -3.00 -1.78
CA PHE A 43 -15.80 -3.84 -0.74
C PHE A 43 -15.39 -5.31 -0.94
N TYR A 44 -14.13 -5.62 -0.66
CA TYR A 44 -13.60 -6.98 -0.78
C TYR A 44 -14.39 -7.96 0.09
N GLU A 45 -14.64 -9.15 -0.43
CA GLU A 45 -15.34 -10.22 0.31
C GLU A 45 -14.60 -10.64 1.59
N CYS A 46 -13.27 -10.50 1.61
CA CYS A 46 -12.44 -10.85 2.75
C CYS A 46 -12.46 -9.82 3.91
N ILE A 47 -13.12 -8.67 3.72
CA ILE A 47 -13.20 -7.64 4.77
C ILE A 47 -14.02 -8.15 5.96
N GLN A 48 -13.43 -8.04 7.14
CA GLN A 48 -14.06 -8.32 8.42
C GLN A 48 -15.02 -7.18 8.81
N LYS A 49 -16.31 -7.33 8.50
CA LYS A 49 -17.33 -6.28 8.70
C LYS A 49 -17.45 -5.79 10.13
N GLN A 50 -17.07 -6.59 11.13
CA GLN A 50 -17.07 -6.19 12.55
C GLN A 50 -16.08 -5.06 12.88
N GLU A 51 -15.08 -4.81 12.03
CA GLU A 51 -14.12 -3.71 12.19
C GLU A 51 -14.66 -2.38 11.63
N ILE A 52 -15.89 -2.39 11.09
CA ILE A 52 -16.54 -1.22 10.48
C ILE A 52 -17.72 -0.82 11.37
N SER A 53 -17.67 0.40 11.90
CA SER A 53 -18.81 1.01 12.61
C SER A 53 -19.74 1.71 11.63
N ASP A 54 -21.03 1.80 11.98
CA ASP A 54 -22.04 2.54 11.21
C ASP A 54 -22.11 2.15 9.72
N LEU A 55 -21.88 0.86 9.42
CA LEU A 55 -21.94 0.34 8.06
C LEU A 55 -23.37 0.38 7.53
N ALA A 56 -23.62 1.21 6.53
CA ALA A 56 -24.94 1.38 5.92
C ALA A 56 -24.85 1.58 4.41
N LEU A 57 -25.79 0.99 3.66
CA LEU A 57 -25.95 1.27 2.24
C LEU A 57 -26.42 2.72 2.08
N ILE A 58 -25.66 3.55 1.35
CA ILE A 58 -26.01 4.95 1.12
C ILE A 58 -26.67 5.19 -0.23
N THR A 59 -26.26 4.46 -1.27
CA THR A 59 -26.86 4.56 -2.61
C THR A 59 -26.52 3.34 -3.45
N THR A 60 -27.36 3.09 -4.46
CA THR A 60 -27.10 2.15 -5.54
C THR A 60 -27.11 2.92 -6.84
N TYR A 61 -26.06 2.76 -7.63
CA TYR A 61 -25.87 3.42 -8.93
C TYR A 61 -25.36 2.41 -9.94
N ASN A 62 -25.32 2.80 -11.22
CA ASN A 62 -24.76 1.95 -12.26
C ASN A 62 -23.39 2.46 -12.65
N SER A 63 -22.43 1.55 -12.77
CA SER A 63 -21.08 1.83 -13.28
C SER A 63 -20.82 1.05 -14.55
N TYR A 64 -20.23 1.70 -15.55
CA TYR A 64 -20.00 1.04 -16.84
C TYR A 64 -18.85 0.03 -16.77
N HIS A 65 -19.03 -1.08 -17.48
CA HIS A 65 -18.01 -2.07 -17.75
C HIS A 65 -18.29 -2.78 -19.07
N ASP A 66 -17.37 -2.67 -20.03
CA ASP A 66 -17.35 -3.50 -21.24
C ASP A 66 -18.70 -3.59 -21.97
N GLY A 67 -19.27 -2.42 -22.31
CA GLY A 67 -20.56 -2.31 -23.00
C GLY A 67 -21.79 -2.45 -22.11
N ASN A 68 -21.63 -2.71 -20.81
CA ASN A 68 -22.73 -2.95 -19.88
C ASN A 68 -22.73 -1.95 -18.71
N TRP A 69 -23.89 -1.75 -18.11
CA TRP A 69 -24.06 -0.98 -16.88
C TRP A 69 -24.24 -1.94 -15.71
N VAL A 70 -23.28 -1.94 -14.78
CA VAL A 70 -23.22 -2.84 -13.62
C VAL A 70 -23.79 -2.14 -12.41
N ALA A 71 -24.83 -2.72 -11.81
CA ALA A 71 -25.39 -2.25 -10.55
C ALA A 71 -24.32 -2.30 -9.45
N THR A 72 -24.12 -1.18 -8.78
CA THR A 72 -23.03 -0.96 -7.82
C THR A 72 -23.58 -0.30 -6.58
N ASN A 73 -23.37 -0.94 -5.45
CA ASN A 73 -23.73 -0.43 -4.14
C ASN A 73 -22.56 0.38 -3.58
N ALA A 74 -22.87 1.54 -3.02
CA ALA A 74 -21.96 2.29 -2.18
C ALA A 74 -22.45 2.21 -0.73
N TYR A 75 -21.59 1.74 0.16
CA TYR A 75 -21.84 1.75 1.60
C TYR A 75 -20.97 2.80 2.26
N HIS A 76 -21.51 3.50 3.24
CA HIS A 76 -20.72 4.30 4.17
C HIS A 76 -20.42 3.45 5.41
N GLY A 77 -19.24 3.63 6.00
CA GLY A 77 -18.90 3.15 7.32
C GLY A 77 -17.72 3.91 7.91
N VAL A 78 -17.40 3.66 9.17
CA VAL A 78 -16.29 4.29 9.87
C VAL A 78 -15.26 3.23 10.29
N VAL A 79 -14.01 3.44 9.90
CA VAL A 79 -12.89 2.54 10.23
C VAL A 79 -11.78 3.35 10.85
N SER A 80 -11.36 2.98 12.07
CA SER A 80 -10.32 3.73 12.81
C SER A 80 -10.59 5.24 12.89
N SER A 81 -11.87 5.62 13.11
CA SER A 81 -12.37 7.00 13.14
C SER A 81 -12.27 7.77 11.81
N ILE A 82 -12.11 7.06 10.68
CA ILE A 82 -12.04 7.65 9.35
C ILE A 82 -13.30 7.22 8.57
N PRO A 83 -14.05 8.16 7.96
CA PRO A 83 -15.13 7.83 7.03
C PRO A 83 -14.62 7.03 5.81
N VAL A 84 -15.33 5.95 5.48
CA VAL A 84 -14.99 5.06 4.36
C VAL A 84 -16.23 4.82 3.52
N ILE A 85 -16.07 4.94 2.20
CA ILE A 85 -17.06 4.59 1.19
C ILE A 85 -16.63 3.28 0.54
N PHE A 86 -17.38 2.21 0.77
CA PHE A 86 -17.14 0.91 0.18
C PHE A 86 -17.90 0.76 -1.13
N ILE A 87 -17.21 0.38 -2.20
CA ILE A 87 -17.81 0.17 -3.52
C ILE A 87 -17.94 -1.34 -3.78
N GLU A 88 -19.18 -1.82 -3.90
CA GLU A 88 -19.52 -3.23 -4.12
C GLU A 88 -20.28 -3.39 -5.44
N PRO A 89 -19.64 -3.85 -6.52
CA PRO A 89 -20.33 -4.14 -7.76
C PRO A 89 -21.03 -5.51 -7.75
N SER A 90 -22.08 -5.64 -8.56
CA SER A 90 -22.82 -6.90 -8.71
C SER A 90 -22.08 -7.96 -9.54
N ASN A 91 -21.00 -7.61 -10.24
CA ASN A 91 -20.31 -8.45 -11.25
C ASN A 91 -19.15 -9.32 -10.71
N GLN A 92 -19.23 -9.81 -9.47
CA GLN A 92 -18.23 -10.68 -8.81
C GLN A 92 -16.80 -10.11 -8.70
N PHE A 93 -16.56 -8.85 -9.09
CA PHE A 93 -15.30 -8.19 -8.77
C PHE A 93 -15.10 -8.09 -7.25
N PHE A 94 -13.84 -8.23 -6.83
CA PHE A 94 -13.43 -8.20 -5.40
C PHE A 94 -13.93 -9.38 -4.55
N LYS A 95 -14.34 -10.48 -5.19
CA LYS A 95 -14.64 -11.76 -4.53
C LYS A 95 -13.40 -12.60 -4.22
N GLY A 96 -13.47 -13.40 -3.17
CA GLY A 96 -12.40 -14.30 -2.73
C GLY A 96 -11.77 -13.88 -1.39
N LYS A 97 -10.76 -14.66 -0.99
CA LYS A 97 -10.19 -14.59 0.37
C LYS A 97 -9.09 -13.55 0.56
N ASN A 98 -8.62 -12.92 -0.52
CA ASN A 98 -7.45 -12.03 -0.52
C ASN A 98 -7.77 -10.71 -1.26
N VAL A 99 -7.13 -9.62 -0.83
CA VAL A 99 -7.19 -8.29 -1.48
C VAL A 99 -6.48 -8.29 -2.85
N TYR A 100 -5.40 -9.07 -2.98
CA TYR A 100 -4.71 -9.31 -4.24
C TYR A 100 -4.74 -10.80 -4.59
N GLY A 101 -4.83 -11.12 -5.88
CA GLY A 101 -4.94 -12.51 -6.36
C GLY A 101 -6.20 -13.21 -5.83
N GLY A 102 -7.30 -12.48 -5.70
CA GLY A 102 -8.63 -13.03 -5.40
C GLY A 102 -9.19 -13.87 -6.55
N SER A 103 -10.46 -14.23 -6.46
CA SER A 103 -11.14 -15.02 -7.51
C SER A 103 -11.67 -14.14 -8.66
N TYR A 104 -10.91 -13.10 -9.03
CA TYR A 104 -11.26 -12.12 -10.06
C TYR A 104 -10.03 -11.65 -10.84
N ASN A 105 -10.25 -11.05 -12.01
CA ASN A 105 -9.22 -10.38 -12.78
C ASN A 105 -8.91 -9.00 -12.16
N GLU A 106 -7.74 -8.86 -11.54
CA GLU A 106 -7.36 -7.64 -10.80
C GLU A 106 -7.33 -6.40 -11.67
N LEU A 107 -6.74 -6.49 -12.87
CA LEU A 107 -6.64 -5.35 -13.78
C LEU A 107 -8.04 -4.83 -14.12
N GLU A 108 -8.96 -5.70 -14.51
CA GLU A 108 -10.32 -5.32 -14.89
C GLU A 108 -11.12 -4.78 -13.70
N ALA A 109 -10.97 -5.40 -12.52
CA ALA A 109 -11.64 -4.95 -11.31
C ALA A 109 -11.18 -3.54 -10.89
N TYR A 110 -9.88 -3.25 -10.98
CA TYR A 110 -9.34 -1.93 -10.61
C TYR A 110 -9.62 -0.84 -11.66
N LEU A 111 -9.68 -1.20 -12.95
CA LEU A 111 -10.20 -0.31 -14.00
C LEU A 111 -11.67 0.06 -13.74
N PHE A 112 -12.49 -0.94 -13.41
CA PHE A 112 -13.88 -0.74 -13.04
C PHE A 112 -14.00 0.14 -11.79
N PHE A 113 -13.27 -0.17 -10.73
CA PHE A 113 -13.35 0.58 -9.47
C PHE A 113 -12.91 2.04 -9.63
N SER A 114 -11.88 2.30 -10.43
CA SER A 114 -11.46 3.66 -10.78
C SER A 114 -12.60 4.47 -11.39
N ARG A 115 -13.36 3.87 -12.31
CA ARG A 115 -14.53 4.49 -12.94
C ARG A 115 -15.72 4.62 -11.98
N ALA A 116 -16.05 3.55 -11.27
CA ALA A 116 -17.15 3.50 -10.32
C ALA A 116 -17.01 4.60 -9.25
N CYS A 117 -15.80 4.88 -8.77
CA CYS A 117 -15.56 5.97 -7.83
C CYS A 117 -15.94 7.35 -8.38
N LEU A 118 -15.58 7.63 -9.65
CA LEU A 118 -15.95 8.89 -10.32
C LEU A 118 -17.47 8.97 -10.57
N GLU A 119 -18.10 7.85 -10.95
CA GLU A 119 -19.55 7.79 -11.16
C GLU A 119 -20.33 7.95 -9.85
N TRP A 120 -19.82 7.42 -8.74
CA TRP A 120 -20.38 7.69 -7.42
C TRP A 120 -20.32 9.18 -7.08
N MET A 121 -19.17 9.85 -7.30
CA MET A 121 -19.04 11.30 -7.09
C MET A 121 -20.02 12.09 -7.97
N GLN A 122 -20.19 11.68 -9.23
CA GLN A 122 -21.12 12.30 -10.15
C GLN A 122 -22.59 12.15 -9.69
N VAL A 123 -23.01 10.93 -9.31
CA VAL A 123 -24.39 10.64 -8.92
C VAL A 123 -24.75 11.30 -7.59
N THR A 124 -23.81 11.35 -6.64
CA THR A 124 -24.02 11.98 -5.33
C THR A 124 -23.83 13.50 -5.35
N GLY A 125 -23.20 14.05 -6.39
CA GLY A 125 -22.82 15.46 -6.47
C GLY A 125 -21.62 15.83 -5.59
N VAL A 126 -20.95 14.85 -4.98
CA VAL A 126 -19.76 15.09 -4.14
C VAL A 126 -18.60 15.55 -5.01
N GLN A 127 -18.06 16.74 -4.71
CA GLN A 127 -16.91 17.31 -5.42
C GLN A 127 -15.79 17.67 -4.43
N PRO A 128 -14.85 16.74 -4.16
CA PRO A 128 -13.73 17.03 -3.26
C PRO A 128 -12.81 18.11 -3.85
N ASP A 129 -12.01 18.74 -3.01
CA ASP A 129 -10.90 19.59 -3.46
C ASP A 129 -9.80 18.72 -4.09
N ILE A 130 -9.52 17.57 -3.48
CA ILE A 130 -8.45 16.64 -3.88
C ILE A 130 -9.00 15.22 -4.02
N ILE A 131 -8.73 14.59 -5.17
CA ILE A 131 -8.79 13.14 -5.33
C ILE A 131 -7.35 12.62 -5.23
N HIS A 132 -7.07 11.84 -4.19
CA HIS A 132 -5.75 11.29 -3.95
C HIS A 132 -5.75 9.80 -4.28
N VAL A 133 -5.17 9.45 -5.44
CA VAL A 133 -5.06 8.09 -5.94
C VAL A 133 -3.76 7.44 -5.49
N HIS A 134 -3.81 6.15 -5.17
CA HIS A 134 -2.65 5.40 -4.69
C HIS A 134 -2.34 4.23 -5.62
N GLU A 135 -1.07 4.15 -6.04
CA GLU A 135 -0.51 3.09 -6.88
C GLU A 135 -1.16 2.93 -8.27
N TRP A 136 -0.69 1.94 -9.03
CA TRP A 136 -1.19 1.62 -10.37
C TRP A 136 -2.66 1.17 -10.38
N GLN A 137 -3.16 0.61 -9.28
CA GLN A 137 -4.53 0.12 -9.13
C GLN A 137 -5.53 1.24 -9.45
N ILE A 138 -5.22 2.47 -9.03
CA ILE A 138 -6.07 3.65 -9.26
C ILE A 138 -5.47 4.57 -10.34
N GLY A 139 -4.44 4.08 -11.06
CA GLY A 139 -3.73 4.83 -12.09
C GLY A 139 -4.56 5.17 -13.33
N ALA A 140 -5.68 4.48 -13.55
CA ALA A 140 -6.62 4.77 -14.64
C ALA A 140 -7.57 5.95 -14.32
N LEU A 141 -7.81 6.23 -13.04
CA LEU A 141 -8.75 7.28 -12.62
C LEU A 141 -8.38 8.67 -13.14
N PRO A 142 -7.10 9.12 -13.11
CA PRO A 142 -6.71 10.40 -13.69
C PRO A 142 -7.02 10.51 -15.18
N LEU A 143 -6.86 9.43 -15.96
CA LEU A 143 -7.19 9.42 -17.39
C LEU A 143 -8.70 9.62 -17.57
N LEU A 144 -9.51 8.78 -16.90
CA LEU A 144 -10.97 8.87 -16.91
C LEU A 144 -11.47 10.27 -16.52
N TYR A 145 -10.86 10.87 -15.50
CA TYR A 145 -11.25 12.19 -15.03
C TYR A 145 -11.07 13.25 -16.11
N TRP A 146 -9.90 13.36 -16.72
CA TRP A 146 -9.64 14.40 -17.72
C TRP A 146 -10.30 14.14 -19.07
N ASP A 147 -10.45 12.88 -19.45
CA ASP A 147 -11.12 12.48 -20.69
C ASP A 147 -12.62 12.77 -20.65
N MET A 148 -13.25 12.46 -19.51
CA MET A 148 -14.69 12.34 -19.43
C MET A 148 -15.29 13.17 -18.29
N TYR A 149 -14.95 12.86 -17.03
CA TYR A 149 -15.73 13.35 -15.89
C TYR A 149 -15.54 14.83 -15.57
N GLN A 150 -14.37 15.39 -15.88
CA GLN A 150 -14.13 16.82 -15.74
C GLN A 150 -15.05 17.61 -16.66
N SER A 151 -15.25 17.16 -17.90
CA SER A 151 -16.11 17.85 -18.86
C SER A 151 -17.59 17.70 -18.50
N LEU A 152 -17.98 16.55 -17.91
CA LEU A 152 -19.36 16.24 -17.55
C LEU A 152 -19.83 16.90 -16.25
N SER A 153 -19.17 16.63 -15.12
CA SER A 153 -19.77 16.86 -13.79
C SER A 153 -18.78 17.28 -12.70
N LEU A 154 -17.55 16.74 -12.71
CA LEU A 154 -16.57 16.93 -11.64
C LEU A 154 -15.59 18.06 -11.99
N LYS A 155 -16.01 19.32 -11.82
CA LYS A 155 -15.25 20.50 -12.26
C LYS A 155 -14.13 20.91 -11.31
N LYS A 156 -14.32 20.63 -10.02
CA LYS A 156 -13.49 21.13 -8.92
C LYS A 156 -12.22 20.31 -8.63
N PRO A 157 -12.26 18.96 -8.62
CA PRO A 157 -11.15 18.18 -8.08
C PRO A 157 -9.80 18.41 -8.76
N ARG A 158 -8.73 18.38 -7.96
CA ARG A 158 -7.36 18.17 -8.45
C ARG A 158 -6.87 16.80 -8.02
N ILE A 159 -6.03 16.19 -8.85
CA ILE A 159 -5.63 14.80 -8.68
C ILE A 159 -4.19 14.71 -8.20
N VAL A 160 -3.97 13.95 -7.13
CA VAL A 160 -2.65 13.60 -6.62
C VAL A 160 -2.47 12.09 -6.74
N LEU A 161 -1.37 11.65 -7.33
CA LEU A 161 -0.97 10.24 -7.36
C LEU A 161 0.18 10.01 -6.38
N THR A 162 0.05 9.05 -5.46
CA THR A 162 1.20 8.54 -4.68
C THR A 162 1.70 7.21 -5.23
N ILE A 163 3.02 7.11 -5.36
CA ILE A 163 3.73 5.91 -5.83
C ILE A 163 4.74 5.45 -4.76
N HIS A 164 4.54 4.24 -4.27
CA HIS A 164 5.33 3.50 -3.29
C HIS A 164 6.28 2.49 -3.94
N ASN A 165 5.95 2.00 -5.14
CA ASN A 165 6.82 1.07 -5.86
C ASN A 165 6.71 1.23 -7.39
N MET A 166 7.78 1.70 -8.02
CA MET A 166 7.85 1.86 -9.49
C MET A 166 7.86 0.53 -10.26
N GLU A 167 8.08 -0.60 -9.60
CA GLU A 167 8.08 -1.93 -10.22
C GLU A 167 6.66 -2.48 -10.47
N HIS A 168 5.63 -1.89 -9.85
CA HIS A 168 4.23 -2.29 -10.04
C HIS A 168 3.52 -1.24 -10.89
N TYR A 169 3.41 -1.50 -12.19
CA TYR A 169 3.05 -0.48 -13.18
C TYR A 169 1.69 -0.69 -13.85
N GLY A 170 0.97 -1.74 -13.47
CA GLY A 170 -0.35 -2.07 -14.02
C GLY A 170 -0.33 -2.22 -15.53
N GLU A 171 0.32 -3.28 -16.05
CA GLU A 171 0.31 -3.58 -17.48
C GLU A 171 -1.12 -3.75 -17.99
N CYS A 172 -1.46 -3.05 -19.06
CA CYS A 172 -2.80 -3.06 -19.62
C CYS A 172 -2.72 -3.06 -21.16
N ARG A 173 -3.51 -3.87 -21.85
CA ARG A 173 -3.71 -3.73 -23.30
C ARG A 173 -4.69 -2.61 -23.59
N GLN A 174 -4.63 -2.02 -24.78
CA GLN A 174 -5.60 -1.02 -25.23
C GLN A 174 -7.05 -1.50 -25.08
N GLU A 175 -7.36 -2.73 -25.53
CA GLU A 175 -8.69 -3.34 -25.41
C GLU A 175 -9.17 -3.47 -23.96
N GLN A 176 -8.24 -3.77 -23.04
CA GLN A 176 -8.56 -3.89 -21.61
C GLN A 176 -8.86 -2.51 -21.02
N LEU A 177 -8.09 -1.48 -21.39
CA LEU A 177 -8.40 -0.09 -21.01
C LEU A 177 -9.78 0.31 -21.55
N SER A 178 -10.14 -0.12 -22.75
CA SER A 178 -11.45 0.19 -23.34
C SER A 178 -12.64 -0.39 -22.57
N LYS A 179 -12.43 -1.41 -21.73
CA LYS A 179 -13.49 -1.94 -20.85
C LYS A 179 -13.97 -0.94 -19.81
N CYS A 180 -13.16 0.05 -19.43
CA CYS A 180 -13.61 1.15 -18.58
C CYS A 180 -14.21 2.32 -19.38
N GLY A 181 -14.34 2.20 -20.70
CA GLY A 181 -15.00 3.15 -21.60
C GLY A 181 -14.13 4.29 -22.09
N LEU A 182 -12.81 4.23 -21.87
CA LEU A 182 -11.85 5.02 -22.63
C LEU A 182 -11.64 4.42 -24.03
N ASP A 183 -11.15 5.18 -24.99
CA ASP A 183 -10.59 4.60 -26.21
C ASP A 183 -9.10 4.33 -25.98
N GLY A 184 -8.75 3.05 -25.74
CA GLY A 184 -7.37 2.66 -25.43
C GLY A 184 -6.34 3.08 -26.50
N SER A 185 -6.75 3.22 -27.76
CA SER A 185 -5.86 3.63 -28.85
C SER A 185 -5.38 5.08 -28.70
N ILE A 186 -6.21 5.95 -28.15
CA ILE A 186 -5.88 7.36 -27.88
C ILE A 186 -4.73 7.48 -26.88
N TYR A 187 -4.60 6.52 -25.96
CA TYR A 187 -3.62 6.51 -24.88
C TYR A 187 -2.31 5.78 -25.24
N ALA A 188 -2.28 5.09 -26.37
CA ALA A 188 -1.13 4.34 -26.87
C ALA A 188 -0.09 5.23 -27.57
N SER A 189 0.35 6.29 -26.89
CA SER A 189 1.46 7.14 -27.34
C SER A 189 2.50 7.34 -26.24
N VAL A 190 3.73 7.65 -26.64
CA VAL A 190 4.89 7.86 -25.75
C VAL A 190 4.62 8.93 -24.70
N GLU A 191 3.94 10.00 -25.10
CA GLU A 191 3.58 11.12 -24.23
C GLU A 191 2.41 10.81 -23.28
N LYS A 192 1.73 9.68 -23.48
CA LYS A 192 0.56 9.27 -22.70
C LYS A 192 0.89 8.02 -21.88
N ALA A 193 0.23 6.89 -22.16
CA ALA A 193 0.27 5.72 -21.27
C ALA A 193 1.03 4.53 -21.86
N ILE A 194 1.63 4.62 -23.06
CA ILE A 194 2.35 3.48 -23.65
C ILE A 194 3.48 3.02 -22.74
N ASP A 195 3.64 1.71 -22.62
CA ASP A 195 4.76 1.11 -21.88
C ASP A 195 6.03 1.18 -22.73
N ASP A 196 6.96 2.06 -22.35
CA ASP A 196 8.17 2.30 -23.14
C ASP A 196 9.04 1.04 -23.31
N ARG A 197 8.89 0.05 -22.43
CA ARG A 197 9.65 -1.22 -22.50
C ARG A 197 9.15 -2.15 -23.59
N THR A 198 7.93 -1.95 -24.08
CA THR A 198 7.31 -2.84 -25.08
C THR A 198 7.36 -2.26 -26.49
N ILE A 199 7.86 -1.03 -26.65
CA ILE A 199 8.04 -0.37 -27.95
C ILE A 199 8.92 -1.25 -28.83
N GLY A 200 8.44 -1.55 -30.05
CA GLY A 200 9.13 -2.42 -31.02
C GLY A 200 8.84 -3.92 -30.89
N HIS A 201 8.21 -4.35 -29.80
CA HIS A 201 7.82 -5.76 -29.59
C HIS A 201 6.31 -5.95 -29.49
N ASN A 202 5.63 -5.14 -28.68
CA ASN A 202 4.18 -5.12 -28.47
C ASN A 202 3.74 -3.66 -28.18
N PRO A 203 3.63 -2.81 -29.21
CA PRO A 203 3.31 -1.39 -29.05
C PRO A 203 1.90 -1.13 -28.50
N GLU A 204 1.07 -2.16 -28.35
CA GLU A 204 -0.27 -2.07 -27.76
C GLU A 204 -0.32 -2.14 -26.23
N ARG A 205 0.83 -2.22 -25.53
CA ARG A 205 0.86 -2.23 -24.06
C ARG A 205 0.93 -0.85 -23.47
N LEU A 206 0.14 -0.66 -22.44
CA LEU A 206 0.01 0.54 -21.64
C LEU A 206 0.44 0.24 -20.20
N SER A 207 0.89 1.28 -19.52
CA SER A 207 1.07 1.29 -18.07
C SER A 207 0.09 2.25 -17.44
N LEU A 208 -0.79 1.71 -16.58
CA LEU A 208 -1.73 2.54 -15.81
C LEU A 208 -0.98 3.50 -14.86
N LEU A 209 0.17 3.09 -14.34
CA LEU A 209 1.01 3.97 -13.52
C LEU A 209 1.58 5.14 -14.33
N LYS A 210 2.10 4.88 -15.54
CA LYS A 210 2.57 5.95 -16.43
C LYS A 210 1.45 6.92 -16.80
N GLY A 211 0.29 6.40 -17.18
CA GLY A 211 -0.90 7.21 -17.42
C GLY A 211 -1.25 8.07 -16.18
N GLY A 212 -1.24 7.48 -14.99
CA GLY A 212 -1.43 8.21 -13.74
C GLY A 212 -0.42 9.34 -13.54
N ILE A 213 0.87 9.14 -13.86
CA ILE A 213 1.91 10.18 -13.80
C ILE A 213 1.58 11.32 -14.77
N VAL A 214 1.25 11.01 -16.01
CA VAL A 214 0.94 12.01 -17.05
C VAL A 214 -0.28 12.85 -16.69
N TYR A 215 -1.35 12.21 -16.20
CA TYR A 215 -2.65 12.84 -16.01
C TYR A 215 -2.92 13.35 -14.58
N SER A 216 -2.08 13.06 -13.59
CA SER A 216 -2.23 13.67 -12.25
C SER A 216 -1.71 15.10 -12.20
N ASN A 217 -2.28 15.94 -11.33
CA ASN A 217 -1.80 17.32 -11.12
C ASN A 217 -0.55 17.36 -10.25
N ALA A 218 -0.40 16.42 -9.32
CA ALA A 218 0.84 16.18 -8.58
C ALA A 218 1.10 14.68 -8.48
N VAL A 219 2.38 14.31 -8.46
CA VAL A 219 2.86 12.95 -8.27
C VAL A 219 3.78 12.97 -7.06
N VAL A 220 3.55 12.07 -6.12
CA VAL A 220 4.29 11.98 -4.86
C VAL A 220 4.92 10.60 -4.75
N THR A 221 6.14 10.54 -4.22
CA THR A 221 6.76 9.29 -3.81
C THR A 221 7.29 9.34 -2.38
N VAL A 222 7.74 8.20 -1.88
CA VAL A 222 7.93 7.90 -0.45
C VAL A 222 9.13 8.56 0.22
N SER A 223 10.01 9.23 -0.53
CA SER A 223 11.09 10.05 0.04
C SER A 223 11.75 10.97 -1.00
N PRO A 224 12.42 12.06 -0.57
CA PRO A 224 13.27 12.88 -1.43
C PRO A 224 14.41 12.10 -2.10
N THR A 225 14.97 11.09 -1.42
CA THR A 225 16.04 10.25 -1.97
C THR A 225 15.52 9.34 -3.07
N TYR A 226 14.39 8.67 -2.84
CA TYR A 226 13.77 7.80 -3.83
C TYR A 226 13.30 8.57 -5.07
N LEU A 227 12.85 9.82 -4.90
CA LEU A 227 12.62 10.73 -6.03
C LEU A 227 13.89 10.91 -6.89
N LYS A 228 15.06 11.12 -6.28
CA LYS A 228 16.32 11.28 -7.03
C LYS A 228 16.70 9.99 -7.74
N GLU A 229 16.58 8.84 -7.05
CA GLU A 229 16.91 7.52 -7.60
C GLU A 229 16.05 7.20 -8.83
N THR A 230 14.75 7.46 -8.75
CA THR A 230 13.77 7.20 -9.83
C THR A 230 13.86 8.19 -11.00
N LEU A 231 14.46 9.37 -10.80
CA LEU A 231 14.79 10.28 -11.88
C LEU A 231 16.08 9.89 -12.60
N CYS A 232 17.02 9.24 -11.91
CA CYS A 232 18.30 8.83 -12.48
C CYS A 232 18.26 7.45 -13.14
N SER A 233 17.26 6.62 -12.83
CA SER A 233 17.24 5.21 -13.22
C SER A 233 15.82 4.64 -13.31
N GLY A 234 15.70 3.53 -14.03
CA GLY A 234 14.42 2.86 -14.26
C GLY A 234 13.72 3.33 -15.54
N TRP A 235 12.83 2.49 -16.05
CA TRP A 235 12.16 2.74 -17.33
C TRP A 235 11.16 3.91 -17.28
N LEU A 236 10.65 4.25 -16.08
CA LEU A 236 9.82 5.44 -15.85
C LEU A 236 10.62 6.75 -15.71
N ALA A 237 11.95 6.71 -15.71
CA ALA A 237 12.77 7.91 -15.51
C ALA A 237 12.46 9.00 -16.55
N SER A 238 12.30 8.61 -17.81
CA SER A 238 11.98 9.55 -18.91
C SER A 238 10.69 10.34 -18.63
N VAL A 239 9.58 9.64 -18.33
CA VAL A 239 8.29 10.29 -18.05
C VAL A 239 8.33 11.11 -16.75
N LEU A 240 9.06 10.66 -15.73
CA LEU A 240 9.22 11.40 -14.48
C LEU A 240 10.05 12.68 -14.65
N ILE A 241 11.09 12.65 -15.51
CA ILE A 241 11.87 13.83 -15.88
C ILE A 241 10.99 14.83 -16.64
N THR A 242 10.22 14.37 -17.63
CA THR A 242 9.28 15.21 -18.38
C THR A 242 8.26 15.89 -17.46
N HIS A 243 7.83 15.22 -16.39
CA HIS A 243 6.88 15.73 -15.41
C HIS A 243 7.51 16.16 -14.08
N ARG A 244 8.80 16.53 -14.10
CA ARG A 244 9.57 16.81 -12.89
C ARG A 244 8.97 17.90 -12.00
N ASP A 245 8.36 18.92 -12.59
CA ASP A 245 7.79 20.07 -11.87
C ASP A 245 6.62 19.70 -10.94
N LYS A 246 5.95 18.58 -11.24
CA LYS A 246 4.86 18.05 -10.44
C LYS A 246 5.22 16.77 -9.68
N TYR A 247 6.50 16.37 -9.68
CA TYR A 247 6.97 15.18 -8.98
C TYR A 247 7.70 15.54 -7.68
N PHE A 248 7.20 15.01 -6.55
CA PHE A 248 7.67 15.36 -5.20
C PHE A 248 8.02 14.11 -4.40
N GLY A 249 9.09 14.19 -3.61
CA GLY A 249 9.48 13.14 -2.67
C GLY A 249 9.09 13.55 -1.26
N ILE A 250 8.05 12.93 -0.71
CA ILE A 250 7.56 13.20 0.64
C ILE A 250 7.88 11.99 1.50
N LEU A 251 8.67 12.22 2.56
CA LEU A 251 9.08 11.15 3.46
C LEU A 251 7.86 10.52 4.13
N ASN A 252 7.71 9.20 3.99
CA ASN A 252 6.68 8.48 4.71
C ASN A 252 6.83 8.67 6.23
N GLY A 253 5.72 9.01 6.88
CA GLY A 253 5.63 9.07 8.34
C GLY A 253 5.19 7.74 8.96
N ILE A 254 5.25 7.70 10.28
CA ILE A 254 4.59 6.68 11.09
C ILE A 254 3.49 7.33 11.91
N ASP A 255 2.45 6.57 12.23
CA ASP A 255 1.44 6.99 13.19
C ASP A 255 2.03 6.94 14.60
N THR A 256 2.39 8.09 15.17
CA THR A 256 3.03 8.20 16.48
C THR A 256 2.08 7.99 17.65
N VAL A 257 0.77 7.81 17.42
CA VAL A 257 -0.17 7.41 18.48
C VAL A 257 -0.16 5.89 18.60
N ILE A 258 -0.25 5.21 17.46
CA ILE A 258 -0.18 3.75 17.40
C ILE A 258 1.25 3.27 17.70
N TRP A 259 2.25 3.95 17.16
CA TRP A 259 3.67 3.63 17.34
C TRP A 259 4.30 4.54 18.38
N ASN A 260 4.01 4.28 19.67
CA ASN A 260 4.63 4.99 20.79
C ASN A 260 5.00 4.06 21.96
N PRO A 261 6.31 3.82 22.22
CA PRO A 261 6.74 2.89 23.25
C PRO A 261 6.44 3.40 24.68
N ALA A 262 6.12 4.69 24.84
CA ALA A 262 5.75 5.26 26.13
C ALA A 262 4.32 4.91 26.54
N THR A 263 3.45 4.61 25.57
CA THR A 263 2.03 4.33 25.81
C THR A 263 1.61 2.94 25.36
N ASP A 264 2.44 2.23 24.59
CA ASP A 264 2.14 0.92 24.04
C ASP A 264 1.83 -0.10 25.16
N ALA A 265 0.57 -0.55 25.20
CA ALA A 265 0.07 -1.50 26.20
C ALA A 265 0.62 -2.92 25.96
N PHE A 266 1.15 -3.15 24.78
CA PHE A 266 1.69 -4.42 24.35
C PHE A 266 3.15 -4.60 24.83
N LEU A 267 3.86 -3.53 25.22
CA LEU A 267 5.20 -3.65 25.78
C LEU A 267 5.17 -4.16 27.23
N PRO A 268 6.04 -5.13 27.60
CA PRO A 268 6.17 -5.59 28.99
C PRO A 268 6.68 -4.48 29.91
N ALA A 269 7.40 -3.49 29.36
CA ALA A 269 7.73 -2.25 30.03
C ALA A 269 7.73 -1.09 29.04
N LYS A 270 7.00 -0.03 29.38
CA LYS A 270 6.98 1.21 28.61
C LYS A 270 8.32 1.94 28.74
N PHE A 271 8.73 2.64 27.69
CA PHE A 271 9.98 3.43 27.69
C PHE A 271 9.90 4.59 26.71
N HIS A 272 10.81 5.55 26.85
CA HIS A 272 10.96 6.66 25.90
C HIS A 272 12.44 7.07 25.78
N ALA A 273 12.74 7.99 24.86
CA ALA A 273 14.12 8.36 24.52
C ALA A 273 14.97 8.81 25.73
N GLN A 274 14.35 9.50 26.70
CA GLN A 274 15.02 10.00 27.90
C GLN A 274 15.03 8.99 29.06
N LYS A 275 14.25 7.90 28.97
CA LYS A 275 14.14 6.85 30.00
C LYS A 275 14.13 5.46 29.34
N PRO A 276 15.29 4.98 28.84
CA PRO A 276 15.39 3.78 28.02
C PRO A 276 15.44 2.47 28.83
N GLU A 277 15.35 2.51 30.16
CA GLU A 277 15.50 1.33 31.02
C GLU A 277 14.48 0.24 30.70
N GLY A 278 13.25 0.63 30.35
CA GLY A 278 12.21 -0.30 29.90
C GLY A 278 12.61 -1.08 28.63
N LYS A 279 13.47 -0.51 27.77
CA LYS A 279 14.00 -1.21 26.59
C LYS A 279 14.79 -2.46 26.97
N LYS A 280 15.52 -2.45 28.09
CA LYS A 280 16.26 -3.63 28.60
C LYS A 280 15.30 -4.75 29.00
N ILE A 281 14.17 -4.41 29.63
CA ILE A 281 13.14 -5.37 30.02
C ILE A 281 12.49 -5.97 28.77
N CYS A 282 12.13 -5.14 27.79
CA CYS A 282 11.56 -5.62 26.52
C CYS A 282 12.52 -6.55 25.77
N LYS A 283 13.81 -6.20 25.72
CA LYS A 283 14.85 -7.05 25.12
C LYS A 283 14.96 -8.40 25.83
N TYR A 284 15.05 -8.38 27.15
CA TYR A 284 15.12 -9.59 27.97
C TYR A 284 13.90 -10.50 27.74
N TYR A 285 12.70 -9.91 27.67
CA TYR A 285 11.46 -10.63 27.41
C TYR A 285 11.50 -11.37 26.06
N ILE A 286 11.92 -10.71 24.98
CA ILE A 286 12.07 -11.36 23.67
C ILE A 286 13.15 -12.44 23.70
N GLN A 287 14.32 -12.15 24.29
CA GLN A 287 15.41 -13.13 24.36
C GLN A 287 14.97 -14.39 25.08
N LYS A 288 14.29 -14.27 26.23
CA LYS A 288 13.73 -15.40 26.96
C LYS A 288 12.67 -16.14 26.16
N GLY A 289 11.72 -15.41 25.55
CA GLY A 289 10.65 -16.01 24.74
C GLY A 289 11.14 -16.80 23.53
N LEU A 290 12.30 -16.42 22.97
CA LEU A 290 12.90 -17.08 21.80
C LEU A 290 14.04 -18.05 22.16
N GLY A 291 14.28 -18.29 23.45
CA GLY A 291 15.38 -19.17 23.91
C GLY A 291 16.76 -18.66 23.52
N LEU A 292 16.94 -17.34 23.41
CA LEU A 292 18.22 -16.67 23.21
C LEU A 292 18.90 -16.42 24.56
N LYS A 293 20.24 -16.40 24.57
CA LYS A 293 21.01 -16.06 25.77
C LYS A 293 20.66 -14.63 26.20
N SER A 294 20.25 -14.47 27.45
CA SER A 294 19.75 -13.19 28.00
C SER A 294 20.78 -12.46 28.86
N GLU A 295 22.00 -12.98 28.91
CA GLU A 295 23.07 -12.48 29.77
C GLU A 295 23.82 -11.30 29.13
N GLY A 296 24.05 -10.25 29.92
CA GLY A 296 24.95 -9.15 29.57
C GLY A 296 24.41 -8.13 28.56
N THR A 297 25.35 -7.43 27.92
CA THR A 297 25.10 -6.32 26.98
C THR A 297 25.07 -6.77 25.51
N VAL A 298 24.94 -8.08 25.26
CA VAL A 298 24.93 -8.72 23.93
C VAL A 298 23.99 -7.98 22.96
N PRO A 299 24.46 -7.39 21.86
CA PRO A 299 23.59 -6.66 20.95
C PRO A 299 22.56 -7.59 20.30
N LEU A 300 21.32 -7.13 20.19
CA LEU A 300 20.24 -7.82 19.50
C LEU A 300 19.90 -7.03 18.24
N VAL A 301 20.06 -7.65 17.07
CA VAL A 301 19.71 -7.08 15.77
C VAL A 301 18.39 -7.68 15.33
N VAL A 302 17.42 -6.83 15.00
CA VAL A 302 16.11 -7.27 14.51
C VAL A 302 15.93 -6.83 13.06
N CYS A 303 15.63 -7.78 12.18
CA CYS A 303 15.31 -7.53 10.78
C CYS A 303 13.89 -7.99 10.50
N ILE A 304 13.02 -7.06 10.08
CA ILE A 304 11.62 -7.35 9.72
C ILE A 304 11.44 -7.00 8.25
N THR A 305 11.39 -8.01 7.39
CA THR A 305 11.30 -7.79 5.94
C THR A 305 10.76 -9.00 5.20
N ARG A 306 10.15 -8.78 4.02
CA ARG A 306 9.96 -9.86 3.05
C ARG A 306 11.31 -10.37 2.57
N LEU A 307 11.44 -11.69 2.38
CA LEU A 307 12.65 -12.32 1.88
C LEU A 307 12.59 -12.44 0.35
N VAL A 308 12.84 -11.31 -0.32
CA VAL A 308 12.92 -11.20 -1.79
C VAL A 308 14.21 -10.51 -2.21
N ALA A 309 14.67 -10.74 -3.44
CA ALA A 309 15.96 -10.23 -3.94
C ALA A 309 16.16 -8.72 -3.73
N GLN A 310 15.10 -7.92 -3.95
CA GLN A 310 15.09 -6.46 -3.74
C GLN A 310 15.47 -6.03 -2.32
N LYS A 311 15.31 -6.91 -1.33
CA LYS A 311 15.65 -6.65 0.08
C LYS A 311 17.09 -7.03 0.43
N GLY A 312 17.91 -7.39 -0.56
CA GLY A 312 19.32 -7.68 -0.38
C GLY A 312 19.53 -8.96 0.43
N LEU A 313 18.97 -10.09 -0.03
CA LEU A 313 19.07 -11.38 0.68
C LEU A 313 20.50 -11.74 1.09
N HIS A 314 21.46 -11.51 0.20
CA HIS A 314 22.89 -11.72 0.47
C HIS A 314 23.41 -10.85 1.63
N LEU A 315 22.93 -9.61 1.77
CA LEU A 315 23.27 -8.73 2.89
C LEU A 315 22.68 -9.22 4.20
N ILE A 316 21.43 -9.72 4.18
CA ILE A 316 20.80 -10.30 5.38
C ILE A 316 21.59 -11.54 5.82
N THR A 317 21.90 -12.45 4.89
CA THR A 317 22.72 -13.64 5.17
C THR A 317 24.10 -13.28 5.72
N HIS A 318 24.76 -12.27 5.14
CA HIS A 318 26.04 -11.77 5.65
C HIS A 318 25.90 -11.19 7.06
N THR A 319 24.83 -10.43 7.32
CA THR A 319 24.56 -9.81 8.63
C THR A 319 24.33 -10.86 9.71
N ILE A 320 23.63 -11.96 9.41
CA ILE A 320 23.41 -13.07 10.36
C ILE A 320 24.76 -13.64 10.82
N LYS A 321 25.64 -13.97 9.87
CA LYS A 321 26.98 -14.51 10.18
C LYS A 321 27.82 -13.50 10.95
N ARG A 322 27.82 -12.24 10.50
CA ARG A 322 28.60 -11.18 11.12
C ARG A 322 28.14 -10.87 12.55
N ALA A 323 26.84 -10.92 12.81
CA ALA A 323 26.29 -10.74 14.15
C ALA A 323 26.79 -11.84 15.08
N GLU A 324 26.82 -13.10 14.65
CA GLU A 324 27.36 -14.21 15.45
C GLU A 324 28.86 -14.07 15.72
N GLU A 325 29.67 -13.74 14.69
CA GLU A 325 31.12 -13.52 14.84
C GLU A 325 31.46 -12.45 15.88
N LEU A 326 30.62 -11.42 16.00
CA LEU A 326 30.77 -10.33 16.96
C LEU A 326 30.15 -10.65 18.33
N GLY A 327 29.68 -11.88 18.54
CA GLY A 327 29.02 -12.31 19.77
C GLY A 327 27.63 -11.71 19.98
N GLY A 328 27.00 -11.19 18.92
CA GLY A 328 25.65 -10.65 18.90
C GLY A 328 24.58 -11.70 18.59
N GLN A 329 23.33 -11.23 18.59
CA GLN A 329 22.14 -12.03 18.30
C GLN A 329 21.33 -11.41 17.17
N MET A 330 20.64 -12.24 16.41
CA MET A 330 19.78 -11.77 15.33
C MET A 330 18.39 -12.41 15.38
N ILE A 331 17.37 -11.59 15.15
CA ILE A 331 16.00 -12.04 14.90
C ILE A 331 15.64 -11.61 13.48
N LEU A 332 15.24 -12.57 12.67
CA LEU A 332 14.69 -12.34 11.34
C LEU A 332 13.21 -12.68 11.37
N LEU A 333 12.35 -11.71 11.07
CA LEU A 333 10.92 -11.90 10.88
C LEU A 333 10.60 -11.65 9.42
N GLY A 334 10.31 -12.72 8.67
CA GLY A 334 10.15 -12.63 7.23
C GLY A 334 9.78 -13.94 6.58
N ASN A 335 9.05 -13.85 5.46
CA ASN A 335 8.70 -14.97 4.61
C ASN A 335 9.16 -14.69 3.16
N SER A 336 9.49 -15.75 2.42
CA SER A 336 9.72 -15.72 0.97
C SER A 336 8.60 -16.46 0.23
N PRO A 337 8.11 -15.93 -0.92
CA PRO A 337 7.29 -16.72 -1.84
C PRO A 337 8.12 -17.79 -2.57
N VAL A 338 9.45 -17.68 -2.55
CA VAL A 338 10.36 -18.60 -3.22
C VAL A 338 10.80 -19.67 -2.21
N HIS A 339 10.36 -20.92 -2.45
CA HIS A 339 10.55 -22.01 -1.49
C HIS A 339 12.01 -22.28 -1.12
N TRP A 340 12.94 -22.25 -2.09
CA TRP A 340 14.35 -22.50 -1.81
C TRP A 340 14.99 -21.36 -0.99
N VAL A 341 14.66 -20.09 -1.27
CA VAL A 341 15.10 -18.96 -0.45
C VAL A 341 14.60 -19.12 0.98
N GLN A 342 13.33 -19.45 1.15
CA GLN A 342 12.74 -19.68 2.47
C GLN A 342 13.50 -20.77 3.23
N LYS A 343 13.79 -21.89 2.57
CA LYS A 343 14.55 -23.01 3.14
C LYS A 343 15.97 -22.60 3.52
N ASP A 344 16.68 -21.87 2.66
CA ASP A 344 18.05 -21.43 2.95
C ASP A 344 18.13 -20.58 4.22
N PHE A 345 17.16 -19.68 4.44
CA PHE A 345 17.11 -18.87 5.66
C PHE A 345 16.72 -19.68 6.90
N GLU A 346 15.89 -20.72 6.75
CA GLU A 346 15.56 -21.66 7.83
C GLU A 346 16.78 -22.49 8.24
N ASP A 347 17.49 -23.05 7.25
CA ASP A 347 18.71 -23.83 7.47
C ASP A 347 19.80 -22.96 8.11
N LEU A 348 19.96 -21.71 7.65
CA LEU A 348 20.89 -20.75 8.24
C LEU A 348 20.54 -20.40 9.70
N ALA A 349 19.25 -20.18 10.01
CA ALA A 349 18.81 -19.88 11.36
C ALA A 349 18.96 -21.08 12.31
N ASN A 350 18.87 -22.32 11.79
CA ASN A 350 19.11 -23.54 12.57
C ASN A 350 20.61 -23.76 12.83
N LEU A 351 21.48 -23.36 11.90
CA LEU A 351 22.93 -23.47 12.04
C LEU A 351 23.49 -22.46 13.05
N VAL A 352 22.94 -21.24 13.07
CA VAL A 352 23.41 -20.12 13.88
C VAL A 352 22.61 -20.05 15.19
N MET A 353 23.20 -20.55 16.28
CA MET A 353 22.50 -20.68 17.58
C MET A 353 22.03 -19.34 18.17
N SER A 354 22.66 -18.22 17.79
CA SER A 354 22.29 -16.85 18.17
C SER A 354 21.24 -16.20 17.25
N CYS A 355 20.76 -16.92 16.23
CA CYS A 355 19.78 -16.44 15.26
C CYS A 355 18.42 -17.13 15.46
N ARG A 356 17.33 -16.39 15.25
CA ARG A 356 15.96 -16.94 15.21
C ARG A 356 15.21 -16.41 14.00
N LEU A 357 14.65 -17.32 13.22
CA LEU A 357 13.73 -16.99 12.13
C LEU A 357 12.30 -17.21 12.61
N LEU A 358 11.49 -16.16 12.53
CA LEU A 358 10.07 -16.19 12.83
C LEU A 358 9.28 -16.15 11.53
N LYS A 359 8.37 -17.11 11.37
CA LYS A 359 7.43 -17.17 10.24
C LYS A 359 6.13 -16.45 10.63
N ASN A 360 5.56 -15.70 9.69
CA ASN A 360 4.30 -14.95 9.75
C ASN A 360 4.36 -13.53 10.33
N LEU A 361 4.19 -12.56 9.42
CA LEU A 361 3.61 -11.25 9.68
C LEU A 361 2.09 -11.35 9.47
N SER A 362 1.33 -11.99 10.37
CA SER A 362 -0.10 -11.64 10.35
C SER A 362 -0.23 -10.18 10.84
N PRO A 363 -1.24 -9.39 10.42
CA PRO A 363 -1.50 -8.08 11.01
C PRO A 363 -1.64 -8.22 12.54
N LYS A 364 -2.20 -9.36 12.94
CA LYS A 364 -2.17 -9.89 14.30
C LYS A 364 -0.79 -10.34 14.78
N ALA A 365 0.18 -10.80 14.02
CA ALA A 365 1.51 -11.22 14.50
C ALA A 365 2.43 -10.04 14.82
N SER A 366 2.13 -8.86 14.28
CA SER A 366 2.63 -7.60 14.87
C SER A 366 2.01 -7.28 16.24
N SER A 367 1.01 -8.07 16.68
CA SER A 367 0.15 -7.87 17.87
C SER A 367 -0.41 -9.16 18.54
N THR A 368 0.20 -10.35 18.42
CA THR A 368 -0.32 -11.64 18.96
C THR A 368 0.83 -12.52 19.45
N PRO A 369 0.53 -13.60 20.19
CA PRO A 369 0.52 -13.72 21.65
C PRO A 369 1.92 -13.95 22.25
N PHE A 370 2.98 -13.87 21.44
CA PHE A 370 4.30 -13.45 21.91
C PHE A 370 4.35 -11.94 22.20
N GLY A 371 3.22 -11.26 22.00
CA GLY A 371 2.45 -10.76 23.15
C GLY A 371 2.59 -9.27 23.42
N GLY A 372 3.38 -8.57 22.60
CA GLY A 372 3.13 -7.15 22.38
C GLY A 372 4.34 -6.21 22.21
N VAL A 373 5.54 -6.74 22.20
CA VAL A 373 6.66 -5.92 21.76
C VAL A 373 6.62 -5.81 20.24
N LYS A 374 6.25 -4.64 19.72
CA LYS A 374 6.54 -4.37 18.31
C LYS A 374 8.04 -4.45 18.14
N ALA A 375 8.52 -5.47 17.43
CA ALA A 375 9.94 -5.78 17.37
C ALA A 375 10.78 -4.64 16.73
N SER A 376 10.14 -3.67 16.07
CA SER A 376 10.76 -2.42 15.61
C SER A 376 11.21 -1.47 16.73
N TRP A 377 10.78 -1.69 17.97
CA TRP A 377 11.17 -0.87 19.14
C TRP A 377 12.50 -1.28 19.77
N LEU A 378 12.95 -2.50 19.48
CA LEU A 378 14.17 -3.11 20.03
C LEU A 378 15.34 -2.87 19.09
#